data_AF-A0AAV7SC58-F1
#
_entry.id   AF-A0AAV7SC58-F1
#
_cell.length_a   1.000
_cell.length_b   1.000
_cell.length_c   1.000
_cell.angle_alpha   90.00
_cell.angle_beta   90.00
_cell.angle_gamma   90.00
#
_symmetry.space_group_name_H-M   'P 1'
#
loop_
_entity.id
_entity.type
_entity.pdbx_description
1 polymer ?
#
loop_
_entity_poly.entity_id
_entity_poly.type
_entity_poly.pdbx_seq_one_letter_code
_entity_poly.pdbx_strand_id
1 'polypeptide(L)'
;MHLDIAGFQSRVTSLEQRVMTVEAHAISSQDRDQELLCLRSKLIDLKDRSHRDNIRFLGFTENIEGADIHSFLQETLPKLTGLTFDPPPGVSKSA
;
A
#
# COMPACT_ATOMS: atom_id res chain seq x y z
N MET A 1 49.95 36.82 -24.96
CA MET A 1 49.30 35.63 -24.39
C MET A 1 48.28 35.14 -25.41
N HIS A 2 48.53 34.02 -26.06
CA HIS A 2 47.54 33.40 -26.95
C HIS A 2 46.55 32.67 -26.06
N LEU A 3 45.30 33.14 -25.99
CA LEU A 3 44.25 32.44 -25.26
C LEU A 3 43.97 31.13 -25.98
N ASP A 4 44.11 30.01 -25.27
CA ASP A 4 43.79 28.67 -25.77
C ASP A 4 42.27 28.47 -25.84
N ILE A 5 41.67 29.15 -26.82
CA ILE A 5 40.23 29.14 -27.09
C ILE A 5 39.78 27.73 -27.48
N ALA A 6 40.62 26.96 -28.17
CA ALA A 6 40.30 25.60 -28.60
C ALA A 6 40.21 24.63 -27.40
N GLY A 7 41.18 24.70 -26.47
CA GLY A 7 41.12 23.93 -25.23
C GLY A 7 39.92 24.28 -24.36
N PHE A 8 39.53 25.57 -24.32
CA PHE A 8 38.33 26.00 -23.62
C PHE A 8 37.04 25.47 -24.29
N GLN A 9 36.94 25.56 -25.62
CA GLN A 9 35.79 25.02 -26.38
C GLN A 9 35.61 23.51 -26.16
N SER A 10 36.70 22.73 -26.21
CA SER A 10 36.63 21.29 -25.95
C SER A 10 36.11 20.96 -24.54
N ARG A 11 36.55 21.73 -23.54
CA ARG A 11 36.07 21.57 -22.16
C ARG A 11 34.61 21.94 -22.00
N VAL A 12 34.15 23.01 -22.66
CA VAL A 12 32.74 23.42 -22.66
C VAL A 12 31.88 22.32 -23.28
N THR A 13 32.23 21.81 -24.46
CA THR A 13 31.48 20.72 -25.10
C THR A 13 31.44 19.45 -24.25
N SER A 14 32.55 19.09 -23.60
CA SER A 14 32.57 17.94 -22.68
C SER A 14 31.67 18.14 -21.46
N LEU A 15 31.63 19.36 -20.91
CA LEU A 15 30.73 19.69 -19.80
C LEU A 15 29.27 19.65 -20.23
N GLU A 16 28.94 20.21 -21.40
CA GLU A 16 27.57 20.17 -21.96
C GLU A 16 27.09 18.72 -22.12
N GLN A 17 27.90 17.84 -22.70
CA GLN A 17 27.55 16.42 -22.84
C GLN A 17 27.31 15.73 -21.50
N ARG A 18 28.13 16.04 -20.48
CA ARG A 18 27.96 15.49 -19.13
C ARG A 18 26.69 16.01 -18.47
N VAL A 19 26.39 17.30 -18.61
CA VAL A 19 25.15 17.91 -18.10
C VAL A 19 23.94 17.25 -18.74
N MET A 20 23.91 17.13 -20.08
CA MET A 20 22.82 16.44 -20.79
C MET A 20 22.61 15.01 -20.28
N THR A 21 23.70 14.28 -20.04
CA THR A 21 23.63 12.90 -19.53
C THR A 21 23.05 12.85 -18.12
N VAL A 22 23.50 13.74 -17.24
CA VAL A 22 23.01 13.83 -15.85
C VAL A 22 21.53 14.23 -15.83
N GLU A 23 21.14 15.20 -16.65
CA GLU A 23 19.74 15.64 -16.76
C GLU A 23 18.84 14.51 -17.26
N ALA A 24 19.25 13.77 -18.30
CA ALA A 24 18.51 12.61 -18.79
C ALA A 24 18.34 11.55 -17.69
N HIS A 25 19.40 11.27 -16.91
CA HIS A 25 19.31 10.34 -15.79
C HIS A 25 18.38 10.84 -14.69
N ALA A 26 18.44 12.13 -14.33
CA ALA A 26 17.58 12.73 -13.32
C ALA A 26 16.09 12.61 -13.70
N ILE A 27 15.75 12.92 -14.95
CA ILE A 27 14.38 12.75 -15.48
C ILE A 27 13.96 11.28 -15.38
N SER A 28 14.80 10.35 -15.84
CA SER A 28 14.48 8.92 -15.79
C SER A 28 14.35 8.36 -14.36
N SER A 29 15.04 8.98 -13.39
CA SER A 29 14.93 8.62 -11.97
C SER A 29 13.60 9.12 -11.42
N GLN A 30 13.23 10.36 -11.73
CA GLN A 30 11.96 10.94 -11.33
C GLN A 30 10.76 10.14 -11.88
N ASP A 31 10.83 9.68 -13.13
CA ASP A 31 9.80 8.84 -13.73
C ASP A 31 9.65 7.50 -12.98
N ARG A 32 10.77 6.88 -12.60
CA ARG A 32 10.78 5.65 -11.79
C ARG A 32 10.22 5.87 -10.40
N ASP A 33 10.56 6.97 -9.75
CA ASP A 33 10.03 7.31 -8.43
C ASP A 33 8.51 7.50 -8.48
N GLN A 34 8.00 8.13 -9.56
CA GLN A 34 6.57 8.27 -9.79
C GLN A 34 5.89 6.92 -10.02
N GLU A 35 6.51 6.02 -10.78
CA GLU A 35 6.01 4.65 -10.98
C GLU A 35 5.96 3.88 -9.66
N LEU A 36 7.01 3.98 -8.83
CA LEU A 36 7.06 3.35 -7.51
C LEU A 36 5.95 3.86 -6.59
N LEU A 37 5.67 5.17 -6.59
CA LEU A 37 4.56 5.75 -5.82
C LEU A 37 3.20 5.21 -6.31
N CYS A 38 3.00 5.13 -7.63
CA CYS A 38 1.80 4.56 -8.22
C CYS A 38 1.59 3.09 -7.84
N LEU A 39 2.65 2.28 -7.93
CA LEU A 39 2.61 0.87 -7.55
C LEU A 39 2.34 0.68 -6.06
N ARG A 40 2.97 1.49 -5.19
CA ARG A 40 2.70 1.48 -3.74
C ARG A 40 1.25 1.80 -3.43
N SER A 41 0.69 2.82 -4.08
CA SER A 41 -0.72 3.19 -3.92
C SER A 41 -1.64 2.02 -4.30
N LYS A 42 -1.39 1.39 -5.46
CA LYS A 42 -2.14 0.20 -5.90
C LYS A 42 -2.05 -0.96 -4.91
N LEU A 43 -0.88 -1.20 -4.32
CA LEU A 43 -0.71 -2.26 -3.32
C LEU A 43 -1.50 -1.98 -2.04
N ILE A 44 -1.54 -0.72 -1.60
CA ILE A 44 -2.36 -0.30 -0.45
C ILE A 44 -3.84 -0.54 -0.78
N ASP A 45 -4.31 -0.07 -1.92
CA ASP A 45 -5.70 -0.26 -2.35
C ASP A 45 -6.09 -1.75 -2.43
N LEU A 46 -5.21 -2.59 -2.97
CA LEU A 46 -5.45 -4.03 -3.08
C LEU A 46 -5.50 -4.70 -1.70
N LYS A 47 -4.59 -4.32 -0.79
CA LYS A 47 -4.56 -4.83 0.57
C LYS A 47 -5.82 -4.43 1.33
N ASP A 48 -6.24 -3.17 1.20
CA ASP A 48 -7.43 -2.66 1.87
C ASP A 48 -8.71 -3.28 1.31
N ARG A 49 -8.79 -3.52 0.00
CA ARG A 49 -9.90 -4.27 -0.60
C ARG A 49 -9.93 -5.72 -0.12
N SER A 50 -8.78 -6.39 -0.07
CA SER A 50 -8.70 -7.78 0.37
C SER A 50 -9.05 -7.95 1.84
N HIS A 51 -8.87 -6.92 2.67
CA HIS A 51 -9.16 -6.95 4.10
C HIS A 51 -10.43 -6.20 4.48
N ARG A 52 -11.17 -5.65 3.50
CA ARG A 52 -12.33 -4.77 3.76
C ARG A 52 -13.37 -5.42 4.67
N ASP A 53 -13.61 -6.71 4.47
CA ASP A 53 -14.64 -7.45 5.18
C ASP A 53 -14.08 -8.20 6.39
N ASN A 54 -12.77 -8.06 6.67
CA ASN A 54 -12.14 -8.70 7.82
C ASN A 54 -12.37 -7.86 9.08
N ILE A 55 -12.92 -8.49 10.11
CA ILE A 55 -13.12 -7.89 11.43
C ILE A 55 -11.95 -8.28 12.35
N ARG A 56 -11.44 -7.33 13.13
CA ARG A 56 -10.41 -7.57 14.15
C ARG A 56 -11.00 -7.47 15.55
N PHE A 57 -10.85 -8.52 16.35
CA PHE A 57 -11.20 -8.52 17.76
C PHE A 57 -10.00 -8.07 18.58
N LEU A 58 -10.14 -6.97 19.33
CA LEU A 58 -9.08 -6.39 20.16
C LEU A 58 -9.54 -6.32 21.61
N GLY A 59 -8.64 -6.58 22.57
CA GLY A 59 -8.94 -6.54 24.00
C GLY A 59 -9.69 -7.75 24.54
N PHE A 60 -9.87 -8.79 23.74
CA PHE A 60 -10.39 -10.08 24.19
C PHE A 60 -9.29 -10.85 24.93
N THR A 61 -9.65 -11.55 26.01
CA THR A 61 -8.73 -12.45 26.69
C THR A 61 -8.45 -13.67 25.83
N GLU A 62 -7.24 -14.20 25.94
CA GLU A 62 -6.84 -15.42 25.23
C GLU A 62 -7.78 -16.60 25.59
N ASN A 63 -8.11 -17.43 24.60
CA ASN A 63 -9.02 -18.60 24.72
C ASN A 63 -10.52 -18.32 24.94
N ILE A 64 -10.98 -17.07 24.83
CA ILE A 64 -12.42 -16.77 24.99
C ILE A 64 -13.31 -17.35 23.87
N GLU A 65 -12.71 -17.64 22.71
CA GLU A 65 -13.35 -18.31 21.58
C GLU A 65 -13.65 -19.79 21.83
N GLY A 66 -12.98 -20.41 22.80
CA GLY A 66 -13.10 -21.85 23.06
C GLY A 66 -12.55 -22.69 21.91
N ALA A 67 -13.08 -23.92 21.75
CA ALA A 67 -12.66 -24.84 20.70
C ALA A 67 -13.33 -24.58 19.34
N ASP A 68 -14.43 -23.81 19.31
CA ASP A 68 -15.21 -23.53 18.10
C ASP A 68 -15.51 -22.04 17.93
N ILE A 69 -14.89 -21.46 16.91
CA ILE A 69 -15.05 -20.07 16.51
C ILE A 69 -16.48 -19.77 16.02
N HIS A 70 -17.19 -20.74 15.43
CA HIS A 70 -18.56 -20.50 14.96
C HIS A 70 -19.50 -20.24 16.13
N SER A 71 -19.43 -21.09 17.16
CA SER A 71 -20.15 -20.90 18.42
C SER A 71 -19.80 -19.57 19.08
N PHE A 72 -18.52 -19.18 19.07
CA PHE A 72 -18.11 -17.87 19.57
C PHE A 72 -18.78 -16.71 18.82
N LEU A 73 -18.77 -16.72 17.48
CA LEU A 73 -19.35 -15.64 16.67
C LEU A 73 -20.88 -15.58 16.76
N GLN A 74 -21.57 -16.72 16.86
CA GLN A 74 -23.03 -16.80 16.87
C GLN A 74 -23.66 -16.54 18.23
N GLU A 75 -23.00 -16.95 19.32
CA GLU A 75 -23.60 -16.89 20.66
C GLU A 75 -22.81 -16.00 21.61
N THR A 76 -21.51 -16.26 21.75
CA THR A 76 -20.68 -15.63 22.79
C THR A 76 -20.44 -14.17 22.48
N LEU A 77 -20.11 -13.83 21.24
CA LEU A 77 -19.84 -12.46 20.80
C LEU A 77 -21.08 -11.56 20.92
N PRO A 78 -22.29 -11.95 20.47
CA PRO A 78 -23.52 -11.19 20.74
C PRO A 78 -23.79 -10.97 22.23
N LYS A 79 -23.62 -12.00 23.07
CA LYS A 79 -23.82 -11.90 24.52
C LYS A 79 -22.84 -10.92 25.16
N LEU A 80 -21.57 -10.91 24.72
CA LEU A 80 -20.52 -10.04 25.22
C LEU A 80 -20.68 -8.58 24.78
N THR A 81 -21.08 -8.37 23.52
CA THR A 81 -21.15 -7.03 22.92
C THR A 81 -22.54 -6.40 23.01
N GLY A 82 -23.57 -7.18 23.33
CA GLY A 82 -24.97 -6.76 23.29
C GLY A 82 -25.50 -6.51 21.87
N LEU A 83 -24.72 -6.88 20.84
CA LEU A 83 -25.08 -6.70 19.44
C LEU A 83 -25.98 -7.84 18.99
N THR A 84 -27.16 -7.49 18.46
CA THR A 84 -28.03 -8.44 17.76
C THR A 84 -27.71 -8.39 16.27
N PHE A 85 -27.28 -9.51 15.71
CA PHE A 85 -27.13 -9.64 14.27
C PHE A 85 -28.46 -10.08 13.66
N ASP A 86 -29.01 -9.25 12.80
CA ASP A 86 -30.14 -9.67 11.97
C ASP A 86 -29.67 -10.80 11.03
N PRO A 87 -30.49 -11.83 10.81
CA PRO A 87 -30.15 -12.87 9.86
C PRO A 87 -29.95 -12.25 8.47
N PRO A 88 -28.98 -12.75 7.67
CA PRO A 88 -28.76 -12.26 6.33
C PRO A 88 -30.06 -12.31 5.51
N PRO A 89 -30.31 -11.35 4.61
CA PRO A 89 -31.47 -11.40 3.74
C PRO A 89 -31.44 -12.70 2.92
N GLY A 90 -32.43 -13.57 3.13
CA GLY A 90 -32.60 -14.84 2.40
C GLY A 90 -32.38 -16.13 3.21
N VAL A 91 -31.92 -16.05 4.48
CA VAL A 91 -31.87 -17.24 5.35
C VAL A 91 -33.12 -17.28 6.22
N SER A 92 -34.07 -18.14 5.89
CA SER A 92 -35.20 -18.43 6.78
C SER A 92 -34.69 -19.10 8.05
N LYS A 93 -35.14 -18.62 9.22
CA LYS A 93 -34.97 -19.35 10.47
C LYS A 93 -35.64 -20.71 10.29
N SER A 94 -34.84 -21.76 10.18
CA SER A 94 -35.35 -23.12 10.35
C SER A 94 -35.83 -23.20 11.80
N ALA A 95 -37.10 -23.59 11.94
CA ALA A 95 -37.85 -23.62 13.20
C ALA A 95 -37.20 -24.49 14.28
#